data_AF-A0A2N5IAQ7-F1
#
_entry.id   AF-A0A2N5IAQ7-F1
#
_cell.length_a   1.000
_cell.length_b   1.000
_cell.length_c   1.000
_cell.angle_alpha   90.00
_cell.angle_beta   90.00
_cell.angle_gamma   90.00
#
_symmetry.space_group_name_H-M   'P 1'
#
loop_
_entity.id
_entity.type
_entity.pdbx_description
1 polymer ?
#
loop_
_entity_poly.entity_id
_entity_poly.type
_entity_poly.pdbx_seq_one_letter_code
_entity_poly.pdbx_strand_id
1 'polypeptide(L)'
;MAVKFEYDLNRDFVEVKDVLIEETLSAEDIEDGLEPEELVLKVALTKHSNDRMNDSEGRDCEWSLVQNLLWDKSDILFKVKNGEEFVMVNDKHTLALVCKMHQQNGVAVLILITVIRKVYMDNNYQEHEKRVYIDRKSNKVY
;
A
#
# COMPACT_ATOMS: atom_id res chain seq x y z
N MET A 1 2.72 13.87 24.28
CA MET A 1 3.25 12.53 24.61
C MET A 1 2.98 11.64 23.41
N ALA A 2 4.01 11.31 22.63
CA ALA A 2 3.87 10.37 21.51
C ALA A 2 3.74 8.96 22.12
N VAL A 3 2.64 8.27 21.83
CA VAL A 3 2.51 6.85 22.13
C VAL A 3 3.55 6.14 21.26
N LYS A 4 4.66 5.71 21.86
CA LYS A 4 5.59 4.79 21.23
C LYS A 4 4.88 3.44 21.11
N PHE A 5 4.24 3.21 19.95
CA PHE A 5 3.98 1.84 19.52
C PHE A 5 5.33 1.25 19.12
N GLU A 6 5.95 0.52 20.03
CA GLU A 6 7.11 -0.31 19.72
C GLU A 6 6.58 -1.67 19.24
N TYR A 7 6.68 -1.90 17.94
CA TYR A 7 6.48 -3.22 17.33
C TYR A 7 7.84 -3.78 16.90
N ASP A 8 7.96 -5.11 16.93
CA ASP A 8 9.10 -5.85 16.40
C ASP A 8 8.72 -6.38 15.01
N LEU A 9 9.36 -5.82 13.98
CA LEU A 9 9.15 -6.20 12.58
C LEU A 9 9.27 -7.72 12.33
N ASN A 10 10.09 -8.43 13.13
CA ASN A 10 10.31 -9.87 12.96
C ASN A 10 9.30 -10.75 13.71
N ARG A 11 8.50 -10.17 14.61
CA ARG A 11 7.57 -10.93 15.49
C ARG A 11 6.12 -10.56 15.27
N ASP A 12 5.84 -9.30 15.00
CA ASP A 12 4.48 -8.77 14.99
C ASP A 12 3.83 -8.83 13.60
N PHE A 13 4.61 -9.13 12.57
CA PHE A 13 4.15 -9.20 11.18
C PHE A 13 4.38 -10.59 10.60
N VAL A 14 3.51 -10.97 9.66
CA VAL A 14 3.59 -12.26 8.97
C VAL A 14 4.77 -12.27 8.01
N GLU A 15 4.97 -11.15 7.32
CA GLU A 15 6.03 -10.99 6.33
C GLU A 15 6.45 -9.52 6.27
N VAL A 16 7.73 -9.27 6.04
CA VAL A 16 8.27 -7.94 5.79
C VAL A 16 9.07 -7.98 4.49
N LYS A 17 8.74 -7.09 3.56
CA LYS A 17 9.41 -6.99 2.26
C LYS A 17 10.02 -5.61 2.09
N ASP A 18 11.19 -5.58 1.47
CA ASP A 18 11.87 -4.33 1.12
C ASP A 18 11.47 -3.95 -0.31
N VAL A 19 11.02 -2.71 -0.50
CA VAL A 19 10.64 -2.15 -1.79
C VAL A 19 11.40 -0.85 -1.98
N LEU A 20 12.14 -0.75 -3.09
CA LEU A 20 12.73 0.51 -3.52
C LEU A 20 11.64 1.35 -4.23
N ILE A 21 11.43 2.55 -3.73
CA ILE A 21 10.50 3.54 -4.27
C ILE A 21 11.33 4.70 -4.78
N GLU A 22 11.08 5.08 -6.03
CA GLU A 22 11.68 6.25 -6.67
C GLU A 22 10.59 7.31 -6.84
N GLU A 23 10.94 8.57 -6.58
CA GLU A 23 10.07 9.70 -6.84
C GLU A 23 9.82 9.86 -8.34
N THR A 24 8.57 10.10 -8.74
CA THR A 24 8.24 10.37 -10.14
C THR A 24 8.39 11.86 -10.41
N LEU A 25 9.46 12.23 -11.10
CA LEU A 25 9.69 13.62 -11.50
C LEU A 25 8.86 14.03 -12.72
N SER A 26 8.48 15.31 -12.77
CA SER A 26 7.88 15.88 -13.98
C SER A 26 8.94 16.15 -15.05
N ALA A 27 8.51 16.35 -16.30
CA ALA A 27 9.44 16.70 -17.39
C ALA A 27 10.16 18.03 -17.11
N GLU A 28 9.49 18.99 -16.47
CA GLU A 28 10.07 20.28 -16.08
C GLU A 28 11.17 20.10 -15.02
N ASP A 29 10.94 19.25 -14.02
CA ASP A 29 11.93 18.96 -12.96
C ASP A 29 13.21 18.34 -13.53
N ILE A 30 13.07 17.45 -14.53
CA ILE A 30 14.20 16.83 -15.22
C ILE A 30 14.96 17.87 -16.05
N GLU A 31 14.26 18.79 -16.73
CA GLU A 31 14.88 19.88 -17.48
C GLU A 31 15.64 20.86 -16.57
N ASP A 32 15.13 21.09 -15.37
CA ASP A 32 15.77 21.89 -14.32
C ASP A 32 16.94 21.17 -13.64
N GLY A 33 17.20 19.89 -14.01
CA GLY A 33 18.34 19.10 -13.53
C GLY A 33 18.14 18.51 -12.14
N LEU A 34 16.89 18.31 -11.70
CA LEU A 34 16.59 17.61 -10.46
C LEU A 34 16.83 16.10 -10.60
N GLU A 35 17.30 15.48 -9.52
CA GLU A 35 17.48 14.03 -9.42
C GLU A 35 16.35 13.44 -8.57
N PRO A 36 15.79 12.27 -8.94
CA PRO A 36 14.69 11.66 -8.20
C PRO A 36 15.15 11.22 -6.81
N GLU A 37 14.31 11.45 -5.80
CA GLU A 37 14.56 10.92 -4.46
C GLU A 37 14.30 9.40 -4.41
N GLU A 38 15.17 8.66 -3.73
CA GLU A 38 15.03 7.22 -3.52
C GLU A 38 14.69 6.91 -2.06
N LEU A 39 13.74 5.99 -1.84
CA LEU A 39 13.32 5.53 -0.52
C LEU A 39 13.28 4.00 -0.48
N VAL A 40 14.02 3.41 0.46
CA VAL A 40 13.87 1.98 0.80
C VAL A 40 12.74 1.84 1.82
N LEU A 41 11.63 1.27 1.38
CA LEU A 41 10.43 1.09 2.18
C LEU A 41 10.31 -0.36 2.68
N LYS A 42 10.17 -0.54 3.99
CA LYS A 42 9.85 -1.84 4.59
C LYS A 42 8.35 -2.01 4.65
N VAL A 43 7.79 -2.84 3.78
CA VAL A 43 6.35 -3.16 3.76
C VAL A 43 6.09 -4.34 4.68
N ALA A 44 5.40 -4.08 5.79
CA ALA A 44 5.09 -5.06 6.82
C ALA A 44 3.64 -5.54 6.69
N LEU A 45 3.46 -6.82 6.39
CA LEU A 45 2.14 -7.45 6.23
C LEU A 45 1.59 -7.87 7.59
N THR A 46 0.46 -7.29 7.96
CA THR A 46 -0.31 -7.80 9.11
C THR A 46 -0.91 -9.16 8.78
N LYS A 47 -1.27 -9.94 9.80
CA LYS A 47 -2.03 -11.17 9.61
C LYS A 47 -3.31 -10.92 8.81
N HIS A 48 -4.03 -9.84 9.12
CA HIS A 48 -5.26 -9.52 8.43
C HIS A 48 -5.05 -9.20 6.94
N SER A 49 -4.05 -8.39 6.58
CA SER A 49 -3.74 -8.14 5.17
C SER A 49 -3.28 -9.39 4.45
N ASN A 50 -2.48 -10.24 5.10
CA ASN A 50 -2.01 -11.49 4.52
C ASN A 50 -3.17 -12.46 4.25
N ASP A 51 -4.09 -12.63 5.20
CA ASP A 51 -5.27 -13.47 5.04
C ASP A 51 -6.15 -12.96 3.89
N ARG A 52 -6.28 -11.63 3.75
CA ARG A 52 -7.00 -11.00 2.63
C ARG A 52 -6.33 -11.21 1.27
N MET A 53 -5.00 -11.19 1.22
CA MET A 53 -4.24 -11.44 0.00
C MET A 53 -4.32 -12.89 -0.45
N ASN A 54 -4.46 -13.84 0.47
CA ASN A 54 -4.48 -15.28 0.19
C ASN A 54 -5.88 -15.90 0.28
N ASP A 55 -6.94 -15.09 0.29
CA ASP A 55 -8.31 -15.59 0.40
C ASP A 55 -8.70 -16.41 -0.85
N SER A 56 -9.02 -17.68 -0.62
CA SER A 56 -9.33 -18.68 -1.65
C SER A 56 -10.63 -18.43 -2.42
N GLU A 57 -11.44 -17.43 -2.04
CA GLU A 57 -12.68 -17.06 -2.72
C GLU A 57 -12.49 -16.23 -4.01
N GLY A 58 -11.38 -16.41 -4.74
CA GLY A 58 -11.13 -15.75 -6.03
C GLY A 58 -10.89 -14.23 -5.94
N ARG A 59 -10.50 -13.76 -4.75
CA ARG A 59 -10.14 -12.36 -4.45
C ARG A 59 -8.68 -12.23 -4.03
N ASP A 60 -7.90 -13.25 -4.34
CA ASP A 60 -6.46 -13.29 -4.13
C ASP A 60 -5.81 -12.00 -4.62
N CYS A 61 -4.83 -11.50 -3.88
CA CYS A 61 -4.09 -10.33 -4.27
C CYS A 61 -2.62 -10.69 -4.24
N GLU A 62 -2.08 -10.95 -5.43
CA GLU A 62 -0.66 -11.19 -5.58
C GLU A 62 0.15 -9.99 -5.08
N TRP A 63 1.33 -10.29 -4.53
CA TRP A 63 2.27 -9.26 -4.10
C TRP A 63 2.65 -8.29 -5.25
N SER A 64 2.73 -8.79 -6.49
CA SER A 64 2.98 -7.99 -7.69
C SER A 64 1.99 -6.82 -7.82
N LEU A 65 0.71 -7.05 -7.53
CA LEU A 65 -0.33 -6.02 -7.58
C LEU A 65 -0.15 -4.96 -6.48
N VAL A 66 0.25 -5.39 -5.27
CA VAL A 66 0.55 -4.48 -4.16
C VAL A 66 1.75 -3.60 -4.53
N GLN A 67 2.83 -4.21 -5.02
CA GLN A 67 4.06 -3.52 -5.39
C GLN A 67 3.83 -2.52 -6.53
N ASN A 68 3.08 -2.90 -7.56
CA ASN A 68 2.72 -1.99 -8.66
C ASN A 68 1.95 -0.78 -8.14
N LEU A 69 0.98 -0.98 -7.24
CA LEU A 69 0.22 0.14 -6.68
C LEU A 69 1.09 1.05 -5.79
N LEU A 70 2.12 0.52 -5.12
CA LEU A 70 3.09 1.33 -4.39
C LEU A 70 3.93 2.21 -5.33
N TRP A 71 4.35 1.66 -6.47
CA TRP A 71 5.06 2.42 -7.49
C TRP A 71 4.17 3.48 -8.15
N ASP A 72 2.96 3.11 -8.57
CA ASP A 72 1.99 4.01 -9.20
C ASP A 72 1.61 5.20 -8.30
N LYS A 73 1.75 5.05 -6.98
CA LYS A 73 1.40 6.05 -5.98
C LYS A 73 2.62 6.48 -5.15
N SER A 74 3.83 6.37 -5.70
CA SER A 74 5.08 6.65 -5.00
C SER A 74 5.12 8.04 -4.36
N ASP A 75 4.64 9.07 -5.05
CA ASP A 75 4.59 10.46 -4.57
C ASP A 75 3.87 10.64 -3.22
N ILE A 76 2.89 9.79 -2.92
CA ILE A 76 2.17 9.84 -1.64
C ILE A 76 3.12 9.41 -0.53
N LEU A 77 3.99 8.42 -0.77
CA LEU A 77 4.87 7.83 0.23
C LEU A 77 5.92 8.82 0.75
N PHE A 78 6.35 9.78 -0.08
CA PHE A 78 7.26 10.87 0.32
C PHE A 78 6.56 11.96 1.15
N LYS A 79 5.23 12.07 1.07
CA LYS A 79 4.45 13.16 1.71
C LYS A 79 3.80 12.75 3.02
N VAL A 80 3.57 11.46 3.23
CA VAL A 80 2.86 10.93 4.41
C VAL A 80 3.72 11.05 5.67
N LYS A 81 3.11 11.51 6.76
CA LYS A 81 3.79 11.73 8.04
C LYS A 81 3.93 10.43 8.84
N ASN A 82 4.93 10.39 9.72
CA ASN A 82 5.09 9.28 10.67
C ASN A 82 3.82 9.10 11.54
N GLY A 83 3.27 7.89 11.54
CA GLY A 83 2.07 7.48 12.25
C GLY A 83 0.76 7.73 11.48
N GLU A 84 0.80 8.29 10.28
CA GLU A 84 -0.37 8.63 9.49
C GLU A 84 -0.94 7.40 8.77
N GLU A 85 -2.26 7.25 8.83
CA GLU A 85 -3.02 6.24 8.10
C GLU A 85 -3.58 6.83 6.82
N PHE A 86 -3.44 6.10 5.72
CA PHE A 86 -3.85 6.55 4.40
C PHE A 86 -4.28 5.37 3.53
N VAL A 87 -4.95 5.70 2.41
CA VAL A 87 -5.46 4.70 1.47
C VAL A 87 -4.91 4.99 0.09
N MET A 88 -4.28 3.98 -0.52
CA MET A 88 -3.92 3.98 -1.93
C MET A 88 -4.95 3.19 -2.72
N VAL A 89 -5.40 3.73 -3.83
CA VAL A 89 -6.38 3.09 -4.71
C VAL A 89 -5.81 3.11 -6.12
N ASN A 90 -5.89 1.97 -6.82
CA ASN A 90 -5.49 1.93 -8.22
C ASN A 90 -6.49 2.69 -9.10
N ASP A 91 -6.08 3.06 -10.31
CA ASP A 91 -6.88 3.93 -11.19
C ASP A 91 -8.21 3.30 -11.61
N LYS A 92 -8.25 1.96 -11.68
CA LYS A 92 -9.47 1.20 -11.97
C LYS A 92 -10.42 1.09 -10.77
N HIS A 93 -10.04 1.56 -9.59
CA HIS A 93 -10.79 1.38 -8.34
C HIS A 93 -11.13 -0.09 -8.03
N THR A 94 -10.27 -1.02 -8.45
CA THR A 94 -10.41 -2.46 -8.23
C THR A 94 -9.54 -2.99 -7.09
N LEU A 95 -8.50 -2.24 -6.72
CA LEU A 95 -7.59 -2.54 -5.62
C LEU A 95 -7.42 -1.30 -4.74
N ALA A 96 -7.56 -1.49 -3.44
CA ALA A 96 -7.18 -0.48 -2.46
C ALA A 96 -6.33 -1.10 -1.33
N LEU A 97 -5.33 -0.35 -0.89
CA LEU A 97 -4.45 -0.68 0.23
C LEU A 97 -4.73 0.32 1.34
N VAL A 98 -5.05 -0.18 2.53
CA VAL A 98 -5.13 0.65 3.74
C VAL A 98 -3.81 0.48 4.47
N CYS A 99 -3.09 1.59 4.61
CA CYS A 99 -1.72 1.59 5.08
C CYS A 99 -1.53 2.55 6.25
N LYS A 100 -0.47 2.30 7.02
CA LYS A 100 0.03 3.22 8.02
C LYS A 100 1.52 3.41 7.84
N MET A 101 1.95 4.66 7.68
CA MET A 101 3.38 4.97 7.57
C MET A 101 3.97 5.13 8.96
N HIS A 102 5.15 4.57 9.17
CA HIS A 102 5.95 4.77 10.36
C HIS A 102 7.40 5.02 10.00
N GLN A 103 8.11 5.71 10.88
CA GLN A 103 9.57 5.79 10.83
C GLN A 103 10.16 5.12 12.07
N GLN A 104 11.01 4.12 11.85
CA GLN A 104 11.69 3.38 12.91
C GLN A 104 13.18 3.34 12.60
N ASN A 105 14.01 3.88 13.50
CA ASN A 105 15.47 3.95 13.34
C ASN A 105 15.94 4.58 12.01
N GLY A 106 15.22 5.60 11.52
CA GLY A 106 15.53 6.26 10.24
C GLY A 106 15.05 5.51 8.99
N VAL A 107 14.37 4.37 9.16
CA VAL A 107 13.82 3.57 8.06
C VAL A 107 12.32 3.81 7.96
N ALA A 108 11.82 4.01 6.73
CA ALA A 108 10.39 4.06 6.47
C ALA A 108 9.79 2.65 6.51
N VAL A 109 8.73 2.50 7.30
CA VAL A 109 7.99 1.27 7.48
C VAL A 109 6.54 1.53 7.08
N LEU A 110 6.08 0.82 6.05
CA LEU A 110 4.69 0.81 5.64
C LEU A 110 3.99 -0.41 6.22
N ILE A 111 3.13 -0.21 7.21
CA ILE A 111 2.29 -1.28 7.72
C ILE A 111 1.08 -1.42 6.80
N LEU A 112 0.92 -2.58 6.18
CA LEU A 112 -0.27 -2.91 5.40
C LEU A 112 -1.35 -3.46 6.34
N ILE A 113 -2.35 -2.63 6.65
CA ILE A 113 -3.43 -2.98 7.57
C ILE A 113 -4.40 -3.94 6.89
N THR A 114 -4.81 -3.64 5.66
CA THR A 114 -5.70 -4.51 4.89
C THR A 114 -5.58 -4.25 3.39
N VAL A 115 -5.95 -5.28 2.62
CA VAL A 115 -6.05 -5.23 1.17
C VAL A 115 -7.52 -5.43 0.79
N ILE A 116 -8.01 -4.55 -0.08
CA ILE A 116 -9.38 -4.56 -0.55
C ILE A 116 -9.34 -4.76 -2.06
N ARG A 117 -9.61 -5.98 -2.52
CA ARG A 117 -9.81 -6.30 -3.95
C ARG A 117 -11.30 -6.44 -4.24
N LYS A 118 -11.75 -5.78 -5.32
CA LYS A 118 -13.13 -5.78 -5.78
C LYS A 118 -13.30 -6.27 -7.21
N VAL A 119 -12.40 -7.16 -7.58
CA VAL A 119 -12.51 -8.02 -8.75
C VAL A 119 -12.63 -9.43 -8.21
N TYR A 120 -13.58 -10.18 -8.73
CA TYR A 120 -13.58 -11.64 -8.56
C TYR A 120 -13.04 -12.24 -9.85
N MET A 121 -12.15 -13.20 -9.73
CA MET A 121 -11.78 -14.05 -10.86
C MET A 121 -12.80 -15.18 -10.98
N ASP A 122 -13.33 -15.38 -12.18
CA ASP A 122 -14.10 -16.59 -12.45
C ASP A 122 -13.18 -17.81 -12.67
N ASN A 123 -13.76 -19.00 -12.82
CA ASN A 123 -13.02 -20.25 -13.05
C ASN A 123 -12.23 -20.27 -14.38
N ASN A 124 -12.33 -19.22 -15.20
CA ASN A 124 -11.59 -19.03 -16.44
C ASN A 124 -10.53 -17.91 -16.33
N TYR A 125 -10.20 -17.46 -15.11
CA TYR A 125 -9.25 -16.36 -14.86
C TYR A 125 -9.68 -15.03 -15.49
N GLN A 126 -10.97 -14.82 -15.74
CA GLN A 126 -11.47 -13.53 -16.22
C GLN A 126 -11.84 -12.63 -15.04
N GLU A 127 -11.35 -11.39 -15.10
CA GLU A 127 -11.63 -10.34 -14.12
C GLU A 127 -13.02 -9.75 -14.32
N HIS A 128 -13.87 -9.83 -13.29
CA HIS A 128 -15.18 -9.16 -13.28
C HIS A 128 -15.19 -8.04 -12.22
N GLU A 129 -15.41 -6.79 -12.65
CA GLU A 129 -15.38 -5.60 -11.78
C GLU A 129 -16.63 -5.45 -10.90
N LYS A 130 -16.44 -5.13 -9.61
CA LYS A 130 -17.48 -4.60 -8.72
C LYS A 130 -17.02 -3.23 -8.18
N ARG A 131 -17.58 -2.13 -8.66
CA ARG A 131 -17.12 -0.77 -8.28
C ARG A 131 -17.21 -0.51 -6.76
N VAL A 132 -16.21 0.16 -6.18
CA VAL A 132 -16.24 0.69 -4.80
C VAL A 132 -16.73 2.13 -4.79
N TYR A 133 -17.54 2.45 -3.80
CA TYR A 133 -17.75 3.83 -3.38
C TYR A 133 -17.16 4.01 -1.98
N ILE A 134 -16.15 4.87 -1.84
CA ILE A 134 -15.61 5.28 -0.55
C ILE A 134 -16.36 6.55 -0.14
N ASP A 135 -17.22 6.45 0.86
CA ASP A 135 -17.81 7.63 1.48
C ASP A 135 -16.86 8.18 2.56
N ARG A 136 -16.15 9.26 2.21
CA ARG A 136 -15.19 9.96 3.09
C ARG A 136 -15.83 10.53 4.36
N LYS A 137 -17.16 10.63 4.46
CA LYS A 137 -17.83 11.07 5.70
C LYS A 137 -18.09 9.95 6.70
N SER A 138 -18.15 8.69 6.25
CA SER A 138 -18.57 7.57 7.11
C SER A 138 -17.50 6.50 7.33
N ASN A 139 -16.34 6.57 6.67
CA ASN A 139 -15.30 5.53 6.70
C ASN A 139 -15.85 4.12 6.41
N LYS A 140 -16.95 4.04 5.64
CA LYS A 140 -17.56 2.78 5.21
C LYS A 140 -17.24 2.51 3.76
N VAL A 141 -16.93 1.26 3.47
CA VAL A 141 -16.63 0.75 2.13
C VAL A 141 -17.87 0.01 1.63
N TYR A 142 -18.47 0.50 0.54
CA TYR A 142 -19.57 -0.16 -0.19
C TYR A 142 -19.04 -0.71 -1.50
#